data_AF-A0A242WF86-F1
#
_entry.id   AF-A0A242WF86-F1
#
_cell.length_a   1.000
_cell.length_b   1.000
_cell.length_c   1.000
_cell.angle_alpha   90.00
_cell.angle_beta   90.00
_cell.angle_gamma   90.00
#
_symmetry.space_group_name_H-M   'P 1'
#
loop_
_entity.id
_entity.type
_entity.pdbx_description
1 polymer ?
#
loop_
_entity_poly.entity_id
_entity_poly.type
_entity_poly.pdbx_seq_one_letter_code
_entity_poly.pdbx_strand_id
1 'polypeptide(L)' 'MWIDSISILKDLKDEKNISEIAFFYKYPLVDQYGNEKKDNVMKITLNRETLDKINYDNFLHDNLPKVANQYWEHPALSKK' A
#
# COMPACT_ATOMS: atom_id res chain seq x y z
N MET A 1 4.61 -6.07 1.01
CA MET A 1 4.00 -4.72 0.88
C MET A 1 2.47 -4.81 0.86
N TRP A 2 1.82 -5.28 -0.22
CA TRP A 2 0.34 -5.36 -0.23
C TRP A 2 -0.24 -6.27 0.85
N ILE A 3 0.32 -7.48 1.01
CA ILE A 3 -0.11 -8.44 2.05
C ILE A 3 0.03 -7.81 3.44
N ASP A 4 1.17 -7.20 3.73
CA ASP A 4 1.41 -6.54 5.03
C ASP A 4 0.45 -5.37 5.26
N SER A 5 0.21 -4.54 4.23
CA SER A 5 -0.79 -3.47 4.30
C SER A 5 -2.15 -4.01 4.68
N ILE A 6 -2.63 -5.07 4.01
CA ILE A 6 -3.95 -5.67 4.27
C ILE A 6 -4.03 -6.26 5.68
N SER A 7 -2.97 -6.90 6.16
CA SER A 7 -2.92 -7.38 7.54
C SER A 7 -3.09 -6.23 8.54
N ILE A 8 -2.34 -5.13 8.36
CA ILE A 8 -2.44 -3.95 9.22
C ILE A 8 -3.84 -3.33 9.14
N LEU A 9 -4.41 -3.22 7.93
CA LEU A 9 -5.77 -2.71 7.75
C LEU A 9 -6.82 -3.59 8.43
N LYS A 10 -6.64 -4.91 8.40
CA LYS A 10 -7.53 -5.87 9.08
C LYS A 10 -7.52 -5.65 10.60
N ASP A 11 -6.35 -5.41 11.17
CA ASP A 11 -6.19 -5.15 12.61
C ASP A 11 -6.80 -3.80 13.02
N LEU A 12 -6.81 -2.81 12.10
CA LEU A 12 -7.31 -1.45 12.35
C LEU A 12 -8.78 -1.23 11.94
N LYS A 13 -9.45 -2.22 11.34
CA LYS A 13 -10.80 -2.05 10.75
C LYS A 13 -11.86 -1.59 11.76
N ASP A 14 -11.71 -1.98 13.02
CA ASP A 14 -12.68 -1.74 14.09
C ASP A 14 -12.43 -0.41 14.84
N GLU A 15 -11.26 0.22 14.66
CA GLU A 15 -10.98 1.55 15.22
C GLU A 15 -11.68 2.62 14.38
N LYS A 16 -12.86 3.07 14.80
CA LYS A 16 -13.71 3.97 13.99
C LYS A 16 -13.23 5.43 13.91
N ASN A 17 -12.27 5.84 14.74
CA ASN A 17 -11.78 7.23 14.74
C ASN A 17 -10.68 7.50 13.70
N ILE A 18 -10.23 6.49 12.95
CA ILE A 18 -9.28 6.71 11.86
C ILE A 18 -10.02 7.19 10.61
N SER A 19 -9.70 8.38 10.12
CA SER A 19 -10.26 8.91 8.87
C SER A 19 -9.54 8.39 7.63
N GLU A 20 -8.22 8.17 7.73
CA GLU A 20 -7.35 7.80 6.64
C GLU A 20 -6.11 7.04 7.14
N ILE A 21 -5.62 6.10 6.34
CA ILE A 21 -4.36 5.38 6.54
C ILE A 21 -3.49 5.55 5.29
N ALA A 22 -2.25 5.98 5.49
CA ALA A 22 -1.26 6.14 4.43
C ALA A 22 -0.02 5.28 4.70
N PHE A 23 0.29 4.35 3.79
CA PHE A 23 1.49 3.53 3.81
C PHE A 23 2.56 4.13 2.91
N PHE A 24 3.79 4.23 3.43
CA PHE A 24 4.97 4.63 2.68
C PHE A 24 6.05 3.56 2.80
N TYR A 25 6.21 2.74 1.76
CA TYR A 25 7.25 1.72 1.73
C TYR A 25 8.54 2.30 1.15
N LYS A 26 9.65 2.10 1.87
CA LYS A 26 10.99 2.47 1.43
C LYS A 26 11.85 1.24 1.21
N TYR A 27 12.53 1.18 0.07
CA TYR A 27 13.44 0.09 -0.27
C TYR A 27 14.71 0.65 -0.95
N PRO A 28 15.88 0.00 -0.79
CA PRO A 28 17.07 0.35 -1.57
C PRO A 28 16.79 0.22 -3.07
N LEU A 29 17.13 1.26 -3.83
CA LEU A 29 17.11 1.29 -5.28
C LEU A 29 18.54 1.45 -5.80
N VAL A 30 18.85 0.77 -6.88
CA VAL A 30 20.14 0.88 -7.57
C VAL A 30 19.91 1.54 -8.92
N ASP A 31 20.65 2.61 -9.20
CA ASP A 31 20.58 3.26 -10.51
C ASP A 31 21.37 2.49 -11.60
N GLN A 32 21.32 2.97 -12.84
CA GLN A 32 22.02 2.35 -13.97
C GLN A 32 23.55 2.35 -13.83
N TYR A 33 24.10 3.13 -12.91
CA TYR A 33 25.53 3.25 -12.62
C TYR A 33 25.94 2.46 -11.37
N GLY A 34 25.02 1.76 -10.71
CA GLY A 34 25.31 0.97 -9.52
C GLY A 34 25.24 1.74 -8.20
N ASN A 35 24.74 2.99 -8.18
CA ASN A 35 24.61 3.75 -6.94
C ASN A 35 23.36 3.33 -6.17
N GLU A 36 23.51 3.00 -4.89
CA GLU A 36 22.40 2.65 -4.01
C GLU A 36 21.81 3.88 -3.31
N LYS A 37 20.48 3.97 -3.28
CA LYS A 37 19.73 4.96 -2.50
C LYS A 37 18.46 4.34 -1.92
N LYS A 38 18.19 4.58 -0.64
CA LYS A 38 16.91 4.20 -0.02
C LYS A 38 15.85 5.26 -0.35
N ASP A 39 14.85 4.90 -1.12
CA ASP A 39 13.76 5.80 -1.53
C ASP A 39 12.38 5.15 -1.37
N ASN A 40 11.32 5.94 -1.48
CA ASN A 40 9.94 5.45 -1.50
C ASN A 40 9.71 4.64 -2.77
N VAL A 41 9.27 3.40 -2.59
CA VAL A 41 8.94 2.49 -3.70
C VAL A 41 7.44 2.27 -3.86
N MET A 42 6.65 2.57 -2.82
CA MET A 42 5.19 2.43 -2.87
C MET A 42 4.51 3.38 -1.89
N LYS A 43 3.38 3.94 -2.33
CA LYS A 43 2.48 4.77 -1.52
C LYS A 43 1.05 4.26 -1.70
N ILE A 44 0.36 4.04 -0.58
CA ILE A 44 -1.03 3.56 -0.58
C ILE A 44 -1.81 4.39 0.42
N THR A 45 -2.90 5.02 -0.01
CA THR A 45 -3.78 5.78 0.87
C THR A 45 -5.20 5.22 0.79
N LEU A 46 -5.79 4.95 1.95
CA LEU A 46 -7.18 4.49 2.08
C LEU A 46 -7.92 5.33 3.11
N ASN A 47 -9.11 5.78 2.76
CA ASN A 47 -10.04 6.48 3.65
C ASN A 47 -10.97 5.49 4.37
N ARG A 48 -11.66 5.97 5.41
CA ARG A 48 -12.65 5.19 6.17
C ARG A 48 -13.65 4.45 5.30
N GLU A 49 -14.22 5.12 4.31
CA GLU A 49 -15.22 4.53 3.42
C GLU A 49 -14.69 3.29 2.68
N THR A 50 -13.44 3.35 2.23
CA THR A 50 -12.79 2.21 1.56
C THR A 50 -12.46 1.10 2.54
N LEU A 51 -11.97 1.44 3.73
CA LEU A 51 -11.65 0.47 4.78
C LEU A 51 -12.87 -0.34 5.21
N ASP A 52 -14.03 0.30 5.35
CA ASP A 52 -15.28 -0.35 5.75
C ASP A 52 -15.90 -1.21 4.64
N LYS A 53 -15.56 -0.96 3.35
CA LYS A 53 -16.04 -1.76 2.21
C LYS A 53 -15.25 -3.06 1.99
N ILE A 54 -14.03 -3.18 2.53
CA ILE A 54 -13.16 -4.33 2.30
C ILE A 54 -13.63 -5.53 3.13
N ASN A 55 -13.88 -6.66 2.47
CA ASN A 55 -14.02 -7.95 3.13
C ASN A 55 -12.65 -8.60 3.37
N TYR A 56 -12.00 -8.27 4.49
CA TYR A 56 -10.62 -8.69 4.82
C TYR A 56 -10.39 -10.21 4.89
N ASP A 57 -11.43 -11.03 5.00
CA ASP A 57 -11.28 -12.49 5.03
C ASP A 57 -11.17 -13.10 3.62
N ASN A 58 -11.68 -12.40 2.59
CA ASN A 58 -11.69 -12.88 1.20
C ASN A 58 -11.03 -11.90 0.21
N PHE A 59 -10.44 -10.81 0.72
CA PHE A 59 -9.85 -9.78 -0.14
C PHE A 59 -8.55 -10.27 -0.78
N LEU A 60 -8.53 -10.31 -2.12
CA LEU A 60 -7.33 -10.62 -2.89
C LEU A 60 -6.37 -9.43 -2.84
N HIS A 61 -5.13 -9.66 -2.43
CA HIS A 61 -4.15 -8.58 -2.23
C HIS A 61 -3.82 -7.80 -3.50
N ASP A 62 -3.90 -8.45 -4.66
CA ASP A 62 -3.71 -7.84 -5.98
C ASP A 62 -4.78 -6.80 -6.34
N ASN A 63 -5.90 -6.75 -5.59
CA ASN A 63 -6.91 -5.72 -5.76
C ASN A 63 -6.62 -4.45 -4.95
N LEU A 64 -5.65 -4.47 -4.04
CA LEU A 64 -5.31 -3.29 -3.21
C LEU A 64 -5.02 -2.04 -4.05
N PRO A 65 -4.24 -2.10 -5.14
CA PRO A 65 -4.00 -0.93 -6.00
C PRO A 65 -5.26 -0.37 -6.65
N LYS A 66 -6.29 -1.21 -6.87
CA LYS A 66 -7.52 -0.83 -7.57
C LYS A 66 -8.56 -0.19 -6.65
N VAL A 67 -8.54 -0.55 -5.36
CA VAL A 67 -9.51 -0.06 -4.38
C VAL A 67 -8.99 1.10 -3.55
N ALA A 68 -7.67 1.25 -3.43
CA ALA A 68 -7.06 2.35 -2.69
C ALA A 68 -7.47 3.71 -3.28
N ASN A 69 -7.71 4.69 -2.42
CA ASN A 69 -8.05 6.05 -2.85
C ASN A 69 -6.88 6.71 -3.58
N GLN A 70 -5.65 6.41 -3.16
CA GLN A 70 -4.45 6.75 -3.89
C GLN A 70 -3.49 5.56 -3.89
N TYR A 71 -2.95 5.27 -5.07
CA TYR A 71 -1.93 4.25 -5.25
C TYR A 71 -0.83 4.79 -6.15
N TRP A 72 0.41 4.66 -5.71
CA TRP A 72 1.59 4.93 -6.51
C TRP A 72 2.65 3.88 -6.21
N GLU A 73 3.29 3.37 -7.27
CA GLU A 73 4.43 2.49 -7.18
C GLU A 73 5.57 3.02 -8.04
N HIS A 74 6.80 2.81 -7.58
CA HIS A 74 7.97 3.20 -8.33
C HIS A 74 8.06 2.36 -9.62
N PRO A 75 8.46 2.95 -10.77
CA PRO A 75 8.52 2.23 -12.05
C PRO A 75 9.39 0.97 -12.03
N ALA A 76 10.37 0.88 -11.12
CA ALA A 76 11.19 -0.31 -10.93
C ALA A 76 10.42 -1.54 -10.41
N LEU A 77 9.23 -1.34 -9.82
CA LEU A 77 8.36 -2.40 -9.34
C LEU A 77 7.21 -2.74 -10.31
N SER A 78 6.85 -1.79 -11.17
CA SER A 78 5.78 -1.98 -12.15
C SER A 78 6.31 -2.83 -13.30
N LYS A 79 5.81 -4.07 -13.45
CA LYS A 79 6.15 -4.91 -14.61
C LYS A 79 5.57 -4.26 -15.87
N LYS A 80 6.45 -3.91 -16.82
CA LYS A 80 6.06 -3.74 -18.22
C LYS A 80 5.83 -5.09 -18.87
#